data_AF-A0A0F7JNI4-F1
#
_entry.id   AF-A0A0F7JNI4-F1
#
_cell.length_a   1.000
_cell.length_b   1.000
_cell.length_c   1.000
_cell.angle_alpha   90.00
_cell.angle_beta   90.00
_cell.angle_gamma   90.00
#
_symmetry.space_group_name_H-M   'P 1'
#
loop_
_entity.id
_entity.type
_entity.pdbx_description
1 polymer ?
#
loop_
_entity_poly.entity_id
_entity_poly.type
_entity_poly.pdbx_seq_one_letter_code
_entity_poly.pdbx_strand_id
1 'polypeptide(L)'
;MSAPRPHPALPARTREALEFLALYHHETGLPGLRERQAEVYRTGGVTLSAAELTHGARVAWRNSTRCVGRLPWMTLDVRDLRHVTNPEEVFTHLLVHLREGFNGGRVLPTISVFGPGVHIHNDQLIRYAGYLQPDGSVIGDPQNVALTGHLRRLGWAGGPGTRFDVLPMAIEGEGRVVLFDLPADAVQEVVITHPTCPEIGALGLRWHALPVISNMTLEVAGQSFPCAPFNGWYLQTEIAARNLADRDRYDALPAVAAALGLETGSRRSLWQDRALLELNVAVLHSFDQAGVRIADHHGVTAQFVHFEEQERRAGRKVRGRWSWLIPPMSPATTPVWHRAYDDAEERPNFTVQAPAWRETRPGVCPFHS
;
A
#
# COMPACT_ATOMS: atom_id res chain seq x y z
N MET A 1 23.31 47.27 -25.06
CA MET A 1 23.18 45.79 -25.06
C MET A 1 22.13 45.43 -24.03
N SER A 2 20.94 45.01 -24.47
CA SER A 2 19.86 44.62 -23.55
C SER A 2 20.29 43.39 -22.75
N ALA A 3 20.12 43.45 -21.44
CA ALA A 3 20.29 42.30 -20.55
C ALA A 3 19.47 41.10 -21.06
N PRO A 4 20.00 39.86 -20.97
CA PRO A 4 19.25 38.68 -21.35
C PRO A 4 17.98 38.61 -20.48
N ARG A 5 16.83 38.53 -21.14
CA ARG A 5 15.55 38.31 -20.46
C ARG A 5 15.65 37.00 -19.67
N PRO A 6 15.13 36.92 -18.43
CA PRO A 6 15.02 35.64 -17.74
C PRO A 6 14.19 34.71 -18.63
N HIS A 7 14.75 33.55 -18.95
CA HIS A 7 13.99 32.47 -19.59
C HIS A 7 12.73 32.24 -18.74
N PRO A 8 11.52 32.16 -19.32
CA PRO A 8 10.36 31.76 -18.54
C PRO A 8 10.70 30.43 -17.86
N ALA A 9 10.57 30.38 -16.53
CA ALA A 9 10.84 29.18 -15.77
C ALA A 9 10.02 28.04 -16.39
N LEU A 10 10.70 26.95 -16.78
CA LEU A 10 10.05 25.81 -17.42
C LEU A 10 8.85 25.34 -16.57
N PRO A 11 7.73 24.92 -17.19
CA PRO A 11 6.62 24.34 -16.45
C PRO A 11 7.11 23.21 -15.54
N ALA A 12 6.47 23.04 -14.37
CA ALA A 12 6.89 22.03 -13.38
C ALA A 12 7.01 20.63 -13.99
N ARG A 13 6.00 20.22 -14.78
CA ARG A 13 5.99 18.97 -15.54
C ARG A 13 7.21 18.79 -16.46
N THR A 14 7.60 19.85 -17.16
CA THR A 14 8.76 19.83 -18.06
C THR A 14 10.06 19.67 -17.27
N ARG A 15 10.19 20.38 -16.15
CA ARG A 15 11.36 20.27 -15.26
C ARG A 15 11.46 18.85 -14.68
N GLU A 16 10.37 18.31 -14.16
CA GLU A 16 10.32 16.95 -13.61
C GLU A 16 10.67 15.88 -14.66
N ALA A 17 10.22 16.05 -15.90
CA ALA A 17 10.61 15.15 -16.99
C ALA A 17 12.12 15.19 -17.27
N LEU A 18 12.73 16.38 -17.33
CA LEU A 18 14.17 16.53 -17.55
C LEU A 18 14.99 15.96 -16.39
N GLU A 19 14.58 16.21 -15.15
CA GLU A 19 15.22 15.67 -13.93
C GLU A 19 15.14 14.14 -13.90
N PHE A 20 13.97 13.58 -14.20
CA PHE A 20 13.78 12.13 -14.26
C PHE A 20 14.64 11.48 -15.36
N LEU A 21 14.69 12.04 -16.57
CA LEU A 21 15.51 11.49 -17.65
C LEU A 21 17.00 11.53 -17.30
N ALA A 22 17.47 12.61 -16.68
CA ALA A 22 18.84 12.71 -16.20
C ALA A 22 19.15 11.62 -15.15
N LEU A 23 18.24 11.39 -14.20
CA LEU A 23 18.34 10.31 -13.21
C LEU A 23 18.39 8.94 -13.89
N TYR A 24 17.44 8.65 -14.79
CA TYR A 24 17.33 7.37 -15.49
C TYR A 24 18.61 7.04 -16.26
N HIS A 25 19.11 7.97 -17.07
CA HIS A 25 20.33 7.75 -17.86
C HIS A 25 21.58 7.66 -16.97
N HIS A 26 21.63 8.40 -15.87
CA HIS A 26 22.73 8.30 -14.90
C HIS A 26 22.77 6.93 -14.20
N GLU A 27 21.63 6.45 -13.69
CA GLU A 27 21.57 5.19 -12.94
C GLU A 27 21.65 3.95 -13.83
N THR A 28 21.21 4.02 -15.09
CA THR A 28 21.25 2.88 -16.02
C THR A 28 22.50 2.84 -16.90
N GLY A 29 23.19 3.96 -17.07
CA GLY A 29 24.34 4.09 -17.99
C GLY A 29 23.96 4.01 -19.48
N LEU A 30 22.66 4.01 -19.81
CA LEU A 30 22.20 3.96 -21.20
C LEU A 30 22.46 5.30 -21.92
N PRO A 31 22.88 5.30 -23.19
CA PRO A 31 23.01 6.52 -23.99
C PRO A 31 21.62 7.07 -24.38
N GLY A 32 21.57 8.27 -24.96
CA GLY A 32 20.32 8.82 -25.54
C GLY A 32 19.68 9.99 -24.76
N LEU A 33 20.32 10.48 -23.69
CA LEU A 33 19.76 11.54 -22.85
C LEU A 33 19.47 12.83 -23.65
N ARG A 34 20.36 13.23 -24.56
CA ARG A 34 20.22 14.50 -25.31
C ARG A 34 19.02 14.46 -26.24
N GLU A 35 18.78 13.34 -26.90
CA GLU A 35 17.64 13.12 -27.79
C GLU A 35 16.33 13.18 -27.00
N ARG A 36 16.27 12.54 -25.84
CA ARG A 36 15.10 12.57 -24.95
C ARG A 36 14.85 13.97 -24.38
N GLN A 37 15.90 14.70 -23.99
CA GLN A 37 15.77 16.09 -23.55
C GLN A 37 15.27 17.01 -24.67
N ALA A 38 15.75 16.83 -25.89
CA ALA A 38 15.29 17.60 -27.05
C ALA A 38 13.79 17.36 -27.34
N GLU A 39 13.30 16.12 -27.18
CA GLU A 39 11.87 15.81 -27.24
C GLU A 39 11.08 16.57 -26.17
N VAL A 40 11.58 16.62 -24.93
CA VAL A 40 10.93 17.34 -23.83
C VAL A 40 10.85 18.84 -24.12
N TYR A 41 11.93 19.44 -24.60
CA TYR A 41 11.91 20.87 -24.96
C TYR A 41 10.95 21.18 -26.12
N ARG A 42 10.78 20.25 -27.06
CA ARG A 42 9.88 20.42 -28.21
C ARG A 42 8.40 20.23 -27.85
N THR A 43 8.10 19.27 -26.98
CA THR A 43 6.71 18.84 -26.70
C THR A 43 6.18 19.32 -25.34
N GLY A 44 7.06 19.80 -24.46
CA GLY A 44 6.73 20.20 -23.08
C GLY A 44 6.65 19.03 -22.08
N GLY A 45 6.83 17.78 -22.52
CA GLY A 45 6.77 16.58 -21.68
C GLY A 45 7.44 15.38 -22.35
N VAL A 46 7.20 14.18 -21.82
CA VAL A 46 7.78 12.94 -22.36
C VAL A 46 6.75 11.83 -22.40
N THR A 47 6.78 10.99 -23.43
CA THR A 47 6.09 9.70 -23.39
C THR A 47 7.06 8.65 -22.89
N LEU A 48 6.79 8.03 -21.74
CA LEU A 48 7.67 7.03 -21.15
C LEU A 48 7.62 5.72 -21.95
N SER A 49 8.80 5.19 -22.28
CA SER A 49 8.98 3.80 -22.64
C SER A 49 8.67 2.87 -21.46
N ALA A 50 8.47 1.57 -21.74
CA ALA A 50 8.26 0.57 -20.69
C ALA A 50 9.44 0.49 -19.70
N ALA A 51 10.68 0.67 -20.18
CA ALA A 51 11.88 0.67 -19.34
C ALA A 51 11.94 1.90 -18.42
N GLU A 52 11.62 3.09 -18.95
CA GLU A 52 11.54 4.32 -18.14
C GLU A 52 10.40 4.25 -17.12
N LEU A 53 9.21 3.72 -17.49
CA LEU A 53 8.12 3.50 -16.55
C LEU A 53 8.53 2.54 -15.42
N THR A 54 9.19 1.43 -15.78
CA THR A 54 9.68 0.43 -14.81
C THR A 54 10.66 1.06 -13.83
N HIS A 55 11.62 1.82 -14.32
CA HIS A 55 12.57 2.53 -13.47
C HIS A 55 11.86 3.57 -12.59
N GLY A 56 10.93 4.34 -13.14
CA GLY A 56 10.15 5.33 -12.40
C GLY A 56 9.33 4.74 -11.25
N ALA A 57 8.63 3.63 -11.48
CA ALA A 57 7.88 2.92 -10.44
C ALA A 57 8.78 2.38 -9.33
N ARG A 58 9.94 1.82 -9.70
CA ARG A 58 10.96 1.34 -8.75
C ARG A 58 11.52 2.48 -7.89
N VAL A 59 11.86 3.60 -8.51
CA VAL A 59 12.33 4.79 -7.79
C VAL A 59 11.22 5.40 -6.92
N ALA A 60 9.96 5.38 -7.35
CA ALA A 60 8.84 5.82 -6.52
C ALA A 60 8.73 5.02 -5.21
N TRP A 61 8.93 3.70 -5.27
CA TRP A 61 9.00 2.87 -4.07
C TRP A 61 10.23 3.20 -3.22
N ARG A 62 11.42 3.35 -3.84
CA ARG A 62 12.65 3.78 -3.16
C ARG A 62 12.47 5.10 -2.38
N ASN A 63 11.73 6.05 -2.97
CA ASN A 63 11.50 7.39 -2.42
C ASN A 63 10.35 7.44 -1.41
N SER A 64 9.59 6.36 -1.23
CA SER A 64 8.41 6.33 -0.35
C SER A 64 8.79 6.50 1.13
N THR A 65 8.65 7.73 1.64
CA THR A 65 9.09 8.13 3.00
C THR A 65 8.37 7.40 4.13
N ARG A 66 7.22 6.79 3.85
CA ARG A 66 6.39 6.05 4.81
C ARG A 66 6.57 4.52 4.74
N CYS A 67 7.43 4.02 3.86
CA CYS A 67 7.65 2.58 3.69
C CYS A 67 8.95 2.15 4.39
N VAL A 68 8.87 1.25 5.37
CA VAL A 68 10.08 0.65 5.98
C VAL A 68 10.66 -0.47 5.10
N GLY A 69 9.83 -1.16 4.32
CA GLY A 69 10.22 -2.28 3.46
C GLY A 69 10.81 -1.87 2.10
N ARG A 70 11.74 -0.90 2.06
CA ARG A 70 12.29 -0.35 0.81
C ARG A 70 13.49 -1.10 0.22
N LEU A 71 14.15 -1.96 0.99
CA LEU A 71 15.32 -2.70 0.53
C LEU A 71 15.14 -3.43 -0.83
N PRO A 72 14.02 -4.14 -1.09
CA PRO A 72 13.81 -4.86 -2.35
C PRO A 72 13.29 -3.99 -3.51
N TRP A 73 13.42 -2.66 -3.46
CA TRP A 73 12.80 -1.75 -4.44
C TRP A 73 13.12 -2.07 -5.91
N MET A 74 14.33 -2.56 -6.21
CA MET A 74 14.75 -2.95 -7.56
C MET A 74 14.08 -4.23 -8.09
N THR A 75 13.49 -5.03 -7.21
CA THR A 75 12.86 -6.31 -7.57
C THR A 75 11.40 -6.17 -7.99
N LEU A 76 10.84 -4.96 -7.91
CA LEU A 76 9.47 -4.69 -8.31
C LEU A 76 9.23 -5.10 -9.77
N ASP A 77 8.28 -6.01 -9.97
CA ASP A 77 7.74 -6.32 -11.27
C ASP A 77 6.72 -5.26 -11.69
N VAL A 78 6.87 -4.73 -12.92
CA VAL A 78 6.09 -3.60 -13.40
C VAL A 78 5.33 -4.00 -14.65
N ARG A 79 4.01 -4.11 -14.52
CA ARG A 79 3.10 -4.46 -15.60
C ARG A 79 2.61 -3.18 -16.28
N ASP A 80 3.13 -2.90 -17.47
CA ASP A 80 2.75 -1.74 -18.28
C ASP A 80 1.41 -2.02 -19.00
N LEU A 81 0.32 -1.57 -18.36
CA LEU A 81 -1.06 -1.75 -18.83
C LEU A 81 -1.69 -0.41 -19.20
N ARG A 82 -0.88 0.58 -19.60
CA ARG A 82 -1.36 1.93 -19.95
C ARG A 82 -2.32 1.97 -21.15
N HIS A 83 -2.41 0.88 -21.89
CA HIS A 83 -3.34 0.69 -23.00
C HIS A 83 -4.70 0.12 -22.56
N VAL A 84 -4.81 -0.40 -21.32
CA VAL A 84 -6.02 -1.03 -20.80
C VAL A 84 -6.86 0.00 -20.07
N THR A 85 -8.07 0.27 -20.59
CA THR A 85 -9.03 1.23 -20.04
C THR A 85 -10.41 0.63 -19.77
N ASN A 86 -10.72 -0.51 -20.38
CA ASN A 86 -11.99 -1.19 -20.27
C ASN A 86 -12.11 -1.90 -18.90
N PRO A 87 -13.16 -1.67 -18.09
CA PRO A 87 -13.22 -2.17 -16.71
C PRO A 87 -13.18 -3.70 -16.58
N GLU A 88 -13.77 -4.45 -17.52
CA GLU A 88 -13.71 -5.92 -17.53
C GLU A 88 -12.29 -6.44 -17.81
N GLU A 89 -11.57 -5.76 -18.71
CA GLU A 89 -10.19 -6.08 -19.05
C GLU A 89 -9.25 -5.69 -17.89
N VAL A 90 -9.48 -4.53 -17.25
CA VAL A 90 -8.81 -4.13 -15.99
C VAL A 90 -9.00 -5.21 -14.93
N PHE A 91 -10.24 -5.66 -14.68
CA PHE A 91 -10.54 -6.73 -13.72
C PHE A 91 -9.75 -8.00 -14.02
N THR A 92 -9.72 -8.42 -15.28
CA THR A 92 -8.95 -9.61 -15.72
C THR A 92 -7.46 -9.46 -15.38
N HIS A 93 -6.88 -8.29 -15.66
CA HIS A 93 -5.49 -8.02 -15.32
C HIS A 93 -5.23 -7.93 -13.82
N LEU A 94 -6.18 -7.46 -13.01
CA LEU A 94 -6.08 -7.45 -11.55
C LEU A 94 -6.13 -8.87 -10.97
N LEU A 95 -6.93 -9.78 -11.53
CA LEU A 95 -6.90 -11.19 -11.12
C LEU A 95 -5.53 -11.83 -11.39
N VAL A 96 -4.93 -11.51 -12.54
CA VAL A 96 -3.55 -11.94 -12.84
C VAL A 96 -2.57 -11.32 -11.84
N HIS A 97 -2.70 -10.03 -11.50
CA HIS A 97 -1.89 -9.39 -10.46
C HIS A 97 -1.98 -10.14 -9.13
N LEU A 98 -3.18 -10.48 -8.66
CA LEU A 98 -3.40 -11.17 -7.40
C LEU A 98 -2.73 -12.55 -7.40
N ARG A 99 -2.92 -13.32 -8.48
CA ARG A 99 -2.37 -14.68 -8.61
C ARG A 99 -0.84 -14.68 -8.71
N GLU A 100 -0.28 -13.84 -9.58
CA GLU A 100 1.17 -13.73 -9.79
C GLU A 100 1.87 -13.08 -8.60
N GLY A 101 1.26 -12.06 -8.00
CA GLY A 101 1.77 -11.40 -6.79
C GLY A 101 1.78 -12.35 -5.59
N PHE A 102 0.78 -13.22 -5.44
CA PHE A 102 0.75 -14.23 -4.38
C PHE A 102 1.79 -15.35 -4.58
N ASN A 103 1.97 -15.82 -5.82
CA ASN A 103 3.00 -16.81 -6.21
C ASN A 103 3.11 -18.02 -5.25
N GLY A 104 1.95 -18.61 -4.90
CA GLY A 104 1.88 -19.76 -4.00
C GLY A 104 2.45 -19.49 -2.61
N GLY A 105 2.30 -18.27 -2.10
CA GLY A 105 2.83 -17.82 -0.80
C GLY A 105 4.20 -17.15 -0.87
N ARG A 106 4.94 -17.32 -1.98
CA ARG A 106 6.23 -16.65 -2.21
C ARG A 106 6.03 -15.26 -2.80
N VAL A 107 5.38 -14.40 -2.02
CA VAL A 107 4.88 -13.09 -2.45
C VAL A 107 5.96 -12.28 -3.20
N LEU A 108 5.58 -11.81 -4.39
CA LEU A 108 6.40 -11.01 -5.30
C LEU A 108 5.90 -9.56 -5.30
N PRO A 109 6.79 -8.56 -5.13
CA PRO A 109 6.40 -7.18 -5.29
C PRO A 109 6.00 -6.90 -6.74
N THR A 110 4.76 -6.47 -6.94
CA THR A 110 4.18 -6.25 -8.27
C THR A 110 3.44 -4.92 -8.30
N ILE A 111 3.51 -4.22 -9.42
CA ILE A 111 2.66 -3.05 -9.72
C ILE A 111 2.04 -3.20 -11.10
N SER A 112 0.79 -2.77 -11.25
CA SER A 112 0.11 -2.73 -12.55
C SER A 112 -0.33 -1.31 -12.85
N VAL A 113 0.21 -0.70 -13.90
CA VAL A 113 -0.03 0.71 -14.23
C VAL A 113 -1.04 0.78 -15.37
N PHE A 114 -2.27 1.20 -15.08
CA PHE A 114 -3.38 1.21 -16.05
C PHE A 114 -3.46 2.51 -16.84
N GLY A 115 -4.33 2.50 -17.87
CA GLY A 115 -4.56 3.63 -18.75
C GLY A 115 -5.29 4.81 -18.09
N PRO A 116 -5.37 5.95 -18.79
CA PRO A 116 -6.06 7.13 -18.31
C PRO A 116 -7.56 6.87 -18.10
N GLY A 117 -8.16 7.51 -17.10
CA GLY A 117 -9.58 7.37 -16.78
C GLY A 117 -9.96 6.06 -16.08
N VAL A 118 -8.99 5.20 -15.76
CA VAL A 118 -9.22 4.03 -14.90
C VAL A 118 -9.08 4.45 -13.43
N HIS A 119 -10.05 4.05 -12.61
CA HIS A 119 -9.97 4.18 -11.16
C HIS A 119 -10.46 2.92 -10.46
N ILE A 120 -9.82 2.56 -9.35
CA ILE A 120 -10.32 1.53 -8.42
C ILE A 120 -10.84 2.28 -7.20
N HIS A 121 -12.11 2.06 -6.86
CA HIS A 121 -12.75 2.75 -5.74
C HIS A 121 -12.31 2.22 -4.38
N ASN A 122 -11.85 0.96 -4.33
CA ASN A 122 -11.33 0.29 -3.15
C ASN A 122 -9.94 0.85 -2.78
N ASP A 123 -9.65 0.93 -1.48
CA ASP A 123 -8.33 1.37 -0.98
C ASP A 123 -7.25 0.28 -1.15
N GLN A 124 -7.67 -0.97 -1.02
CA GLN A 124 -6.91 -2.17 -1.38
C GLN A 124 -7.79 -3.10 -2.20
N LEU A 125 -7.18 -3.93 -3.06
CA LEU A 125 -7.93 -4.87 -3.90
C LEU A 125 -8.72 -5.90 -3.07
N ILE A 126 -8.14 -6.34 -1.95
CA ILE A 126 -8.81 -7.25 -1.00
C ILE A 126 -9.01 -6.49 0.31
N ARG A 127 -10.28 -6.40 0.73
CA ARG A 127 -10.71 -5.83 2.01
C ARG A 127 -11.94 -6.55 2.52
N TYR A 128 -12.14 -6.49 3.84
CA TYR A 128 -13.36 -6.99 4.47
C TYR A 128 -14.39 -5.88 4.64
N ALA A 129 -15.65 -6.24 4.50
CA ALA A 129 -16.78 -5.34 4.65
C ALA A 129 -16.96 -4.87 6.09
N GLY A 130 -17.62 -3.72 6.25
CA GLY A 130 -18.06 -3.19 7.54
C GLY A 130 -19.55 -2.89 7.52
N TYR A 131 -20.31 -3.56 8.38
CA TYR A 131 -21.77 -3.43 8.46
C TYR A 131 -22.17 -2.74 9.77
N LEU A 132 -22.52 -1.46 9.69
CA LEU A 132 -23.07 -0.71 10.81
C LEU A 132 -24.44 -1.28 11.20
N GLN A 133 -24.58 -1.63 12.48
CA GLN A 133 -25.79 -2.18 13.07
C GLN A 133 -26.68 -1.07 13.66
N PRO A 134 -27.98 -1.33 13.90
CA PRO A 134 -28.90 -0.34 14.49
C PRO A 134 -28.49 0.17 15.87
N ASP A 135 -27.75 -0.63 16.65
CA ASP A 135 -27.25 -0.28 17.98
C ASP A 135 -25.93 0.51 17.96
N GLY A 136 -25.40 0.81 16.77
CA GLY A 136 -24.14 1.50 16.57
C GLY A 136 -22.90 0.61 16.56
N SER A 137 -23.04 -0.69 16.83
CA SER A 137 -21.95 -1.66 16.65
C SER A 137 -21.65 -1.91 15.17
N VAL A 138 -20.49 -2.49 14.86
CA VAL A 138 -20.11 -2.85 13.49
C VAL A 138 -19.76 -4.33 13.43
N ILE A 139 -20.34 -5.03 12.45
CA ILE A 139 -19.90 -6.38 12.06
C ILE A 139 -18.87 -6.23 10.94
N GLY A 140 -17.71 -6.87 11.08
CA GLY A 140 -16.62 -6.79 10.12
C GLY A 140 -15.63 -5.68 10.45
N ASP A 141 -15.15 -4.96 9.43
CA ASP A 141 -14.13 -3.94 9.57
C ASP A 141 -14.72 -2.51 9.60
N PRO A 142 -14.68 -1.80 10.74
CA PRO A 142 -15.21 -0.43 10.85
C PRO A 142 -14.58 0.56 9.87
N GLN A 143 -13.31 0.38 9.48
CA GLN A 143 -12.66 1.25 8.49
C GLN A 143 -13.42 1.25 7.15
N ASN A 144 -14.05 0.12 6.80
CA ASN A 144 -14.67 -0.08 5.50
C ASN A 144 -16.18 0.14 5.51
N VAL A 145 -16.77 0.68 6.59
CA VAL A 145 -18.22 0.97 6.64
C VAL A 145 -18.64 1.92 5.52
N ALA A 146 -17.89 3.00 5.31
CA ALA A 146 -18.22 3.99 4.28
C ALA A 146 -18.07 3.42 2.85
N LEU A 147 -17.00 2.65 2.61
CA LEU A 147 -16.79 1.94 1.34
C LEU A 147 -17.88 0.87 1.11
N THR A 148 -18.23 0.09 2.12
CA THR A 148 -19.30 -0.91 2.08
C THR A 148 -20.62 -0.26 1.70
N GLY A 149 -20.98 0.86 2.35
CA GLY A 149 -22.16 1.63 2.00
C GLY A 149 -22.13 2.17 0.57
N HIS A 150 -20.96 2.57 0.08
CA HIS A 150 -20.77 2.99 -1.31
C HIS A 150 -21.00 1.86 -2.31
N LEU A 151 -20.36 0.71 -2.11
CA LEU A 151 -20.52 -0.46 -2.99
C LEU A 151 -21.98 -0.95 -3.02
N ARG A 152 -22.69 -0.88 -1.88
CA ARG A 152 -24.13 -1.19 -1.83
C ARG A 152 -24.98 -0.22 -2.66
N ARG A 153 -24.66 1.08 -2.67
CA ARG A 153 -25.34 2.07 -3.53
C ARG A 153 -25.08 1.82 -5.01
N LEU A 154 -23.91 1.26 -5.36
CA LEU A 154 -23.58 0.83 -6.72
C LEU A 154 -24.26 -0.49 -7.14
N GLY A 155 -24.99 -1.14 -6.23
CA GLY A 155 -25.76 -2.36 -6.51
C GLY A 155 -25.21 -3.64 -5.88
N TRP A 156 -24.17 -3.57 -5.04
CA TRP A 156 -23.75 -4.75 -4.28
C TRP A 156 -24.82 -5.15 -3.25
N ALA A 157 -25.28 -6.40 -3.30
CA ALA A 157 -26.30 -6.90 -2.38
C ALA A 157 -25.82 -6.97 -0.92
N GLY A 158 -24.50 -7.01 -0.71
CA GLY A 158 -23.87 -7.33 0.56
C GLY A 158 -23.37 -8.77 0.59
N GLY A 159 -22.45 -9.05 1.51
CA GLY A 159 -21.97 -10.39 1.79
C GLY A 159 -22.91 -11.15 2.73
N PRO A 160 -22.51 -12.35 3.18
CA PRO A 160 -23.28 -13.14 4.14
C PRO A 160 -23.50 -12.48 5.52
N GLY A 161 -22.88 -11.33 5.79
CA GLY A 161 -22.95 -10.60 7.05
C GLY A 161 -21.94 -11.10 8.09
N THR A 162 -20.79 -11.61 7.66
CA THR A 162 -19.75 -12.11 8.58
C THR A 162 -18.68 -11.08 8.90
N ARG A 163 -17.80 -11.41 9.86
CA ARG A 163 -16.65 -10.59 10.26
C ARG A 163 -15.59 -10.42 9.15
N PHE A 164 -15.61 -11.28 8.13
CA PHE A 164 -14.56 -11.36 7.11
C PHE A 164 -15.16 -11.51 5.70
N ASP A 165 -16.28 -10.83 5.44
CA ASP A 165 -16.86 -10.80 4.10
C ASP A 165 -15.99 -9.97 3.15
N VAL A 166 -15.44 -10.59 2.11
CA VAL A 166 -14.62 -9.90 1.11
C VAL A 166 -15.48 -8.94 0.29
N LEU A 167 -15.04 -7.69 0.17
CA LEU A 167 -15.71 -6.68 -0.65
C LEU A 167 -15.48 -6.97 -2.15
N PRO A 168 -16.46 -6.71 -3.03
CA PRO A 168 -16.22 -6.68 -4.47
C PRO A 168 -15.30 -5.51 -4.83
N MET A 169 -14.69 -5.59 -6.01
CA MET A 169 -13.96 -4.47 -6.59
C MET A 169 -14.91 -3.59 -7.41
N ALA A 170 -14.93 -2.29 -7.13
CA ALA A 170 -15.56 -1.30 -7.99
C ALA A 170 -14.50 -0.66 -8.89
N ILE A 171 -14.62 -0.91 -10.19
CA ILE A 171 -13.67 -0.45 -11.21
C ILE A 171 -14.38 0.52 -12.13
N GLU A 172 -13.83 1.73 -12.20
CA GLU A 172 -14.21 2.76 -13.15
C GLU A 172 -13.31 2.67 -14.38
N GLY A 173 -13.92 2.77 -15.56
CA GLY A 173 -13.24 2.87 -16.85
C GLY A 173 -14.24 3.21 -17.94
N GLU A 174 -13.82 3.97 -18.95
CA GLU A 174 -14.68 4.36 -20.09
C GLU A 174 -16.00 5.05 -19.67
N GLY A 175 -15.99 5.81 -18.56
CA GLY A 175 -17.15 6.54 -18.06
C GLY A 175 -18.21 5.71 -17.34
N ARG A 176 -17.90 4.45 -17.00
CA ARG A 176 -18.78 3.55 -16.23
C ARG A 176 -18.05 2.93 -15.05
N VAL A 177 -18.81 2.60 -14.01
CA VAL A 177 -18.34 1.87 -12.84
C VAL A 177 -18.99 0.49 -12.82
N VAL A 178 -18.19 -0.56 -12.73
CA VAL A 178 -18.66 -1.95 -12.71
C VAL A 178 -18.18 -2.63 -11.42
N LEU A 179 -19.07 -3.40 -10.80
CA LEU A 179 -18.76 -4.21 -9.62
C LEU A 179 -18.35 -5.61 -10.04
N PHE A 180 -17.25 -6.11 -9.49
CA PHE A 180 -16.75 -7.45 -9.72
C PHE A 180 -16.51 -8.18 -8.41
N ASP A 181 -17.16 -9.33 -8.25
CA ASP A 181 -16.84 -10.24 -7.15
C ASP A 181 -15.49 -10.92 -7.40
N LEU A 182 -14.69 -11.02 -6.34
CA LEU A 182 -13.40 -11.71 -6.40
C LEU A 182 -13.62 -13.23 -6.36
N PRO A 183 -13.08 -14.00 -7.31
CA PRO A 183 -13.15 -15.45 -7.24
C PRO A 183 -12.26 -15.96 -6.08
N ALA A 184 -12.66 -17.08 -5.47
CA ALA A 184 -12.00 -17.61 -4.27
C ALA A 184 -10.51 -17.93 -4.49
N ASP A 185 -10.11 -18.29 -5.71
CA ASP A 185 -8.71 -18.57 -6.06
C ASP A 185 -7.85 -17.30 -6.21
N ALA A 186 -8.44 -16.11 -6.22
CA ALA A 186 -7.73 -14.83 -6.20
C ALA A 186 -7.64 -14.22 -4.80
N VAL A 187 -8.25 -14.85 -3.78
CA VAL A 187 -8.28 -14.34 -2.40
C VAL A 187 -7.78 -15.41 -1.44
N GLN A 188 -6.48 -15.36 -1.15
CA GLN A 188 -5.90 -16.25 -0.15
C GLN A 188 -6.03 -15.62 1.23
N GLU A 189 -6.59 -16.37 2.18
CA GLU A 189 -6.70 -15.99 3.58
C GLU A 189 -5.87 -16.92 4.46
N VAL A 190 -5.25 -16.36 5.49
CA VAL A 190 -4.56 -17.11 6.54
C VAL A 190 -5.43 -17.06 7.79
N VAL A 191 -5.84 -18.24 8.28
CA VAL A 191 -6.51 -18.37 9.58
C VAL A 191 -5.48 -18.20 10.69
N ILE A 192 -5.78 -17.35 11.66
CA ILE A 192 -4.87 -17.04 12.76
C ILE A 192 -5.03 -18.09 13.86
N THR A 193 -3.94 -18.79 14.15
CA THR A 193 -3.76 -19.80 15.19
C THR A 193 -2.56 -19.43 16.06
N HIS A 194 -2.42 -20.06 17.22
CA HIS A 194 -1.32 -19.78 18.15
C HIS A 194 -0.54 -21.06 18.46
N PRO A 195 0.80 -21.03 18.52
CA PRO A 195 1.61 -22.23 18.71
C PRO A 195 1.37 -22.95 20.04
N THR A 196 0.92 -22.23 21.08
CA THR A 196 0.80 -22.76 22.44
C THR A 196 -0.54 -22.47 23.12
N CYS A 197 -1.45 -21.73 22.47
CA CYS A 197 -2.75 -21.32 23.04
C CYS A 197 -3.88 -21.54 22.02
N PRO A 198 -4.43 -22.76 21.95
CA PRO A 198 -5.50 -23.09 21.01
C PRO A 198 -6.73 -22.18 21.10
N GLU A 199 -6.99 -21.60 22.27
CA GLU A 199 -8.09 -20.67 22.54
C GLU A 199 -8.01 -19.40 21.69
N ILE A 200 -6.80 -18.92 21.36
CA ILE A 200 -6.63 -17.82 20.40
C ILE A 200 -7.10 -18.25 19.00
N GLY A 201 -6.79 -19.48 18.59
CA GLY A 201 -7.26 -20.02 17.31
C GLY A 201 -8.79 -20.17 17.26
N ALA A 202 -9.42 -20.47 18.38
CA ALA A 202 -10.88 -20.57 18.50
C ALA A 202 -11.61 -19.22 18.28
N LEU A 203 -10.90 -18.08 18.32
CA LEU A 203 -11.47 -16.76 18.02
C LEU A 203 -11.86 -16.59 16.54
N GLY A 204 -11.40 -17.49 15.67
CA GLY A 204 -11.73 -17.51 14.25
C GLY A 204 -11.21 -16.30 13.47
N LEU A 205 -10.16 -15.66 13.98
CA LEU A 205 -9.49 -14.54 13.30
C LEU A 205 -8.84 -15.03 12.00
N ARG A 206 -8.82 -14.17 10.99
CA ARG A 206 -8.14 -14.42 9.72
C ARG A 206 -7.70 -13.11 9.09
N TRP A 207 -6.81 -13.20 8.12
CA TRP A 207 -6.44 -12.05 7.29
C TRP A 207 -6.06 -12.49 5.88
N HIS A 208 -6.32 -11.65 4.88
CA HIS A 208 -5.91 -11.93 3.51
C HIS A 208 -4.37 -11.87 3.40
N ALA A 209 -3.80 -12.71 2.54
CA ALA A 209 -2.36 -12.94 2.46
C ALA A 209 -1.61 -11.82 1.70
N LEU A 210 -2.27 -11.17 0.75
CA LEU A 210 -1.65 -10.22 -0.19
C LEU A 210 -2.15 -8.79 0.04
N PRO A 211 -1.29 -7.84 0.47
CA PRO A 211 -1.64 -6.43 0.59
C PRO A 211 -1.45 -5.68 -0.72
N VAL A 212 -2.51 -5.57 -1.53
CA VAL A 212 -2.45 -4.77 -2.77
C VAL A 212 -3.12 -3.41 -2.56
N ILE A 213 -2.32 -2.35 -2.46
CA ILE A 213 -2.79 -0.95 -2.32
C ILE A 213 -3.26 -0.46 -3.68
N SER A 214 -4.45 0.15 -3.75
CA SER A 214 -5.06 0.65 -4.99
C SER A 214 -5.50 2.11 -4.95
N ASN A 215 -5.27 2.81 -3.84
CA ASN A 215 -5.61 4.23 -3.66
C ASN A 215 -4.42 5.20 -3.71
N MET A 216 -3.41 4.89 -4.51
CA MET A 216 -2.26 5.77 -4.70
C MET A 216 -2.03 6.07 -6.18
N THR A 217 -1.68 7.32 -6.45
CA THR A 217 -1.24 7.78 -7.77
C THR A 217 0.26 7.62 -7.87
N LEU A 218 0.73 6.93 -8.91
CA LEU A 218 2.15 6.90 -9.27
C LEU A 218 2.51 8.18 -10.05
N GLU A 219 3.49 8.94 -9.58
CA GLU A 219 4.01 10.16 -10.22
C GLU A 219 5.39 9.88 -10.81
N VAL A 220 5.55 9.99 -12.14
CA VAL A 220 6.84 9.76 -12.83
C VAL A 220 7.02 10.79 -13.95
N ALA A 221 8.16 11.48 -13.98
CA ALA A 221 8.52 12.39 -15.08
C ALA A 221 7.44 13.46 -15.40
N GLY A 222 6.78 13.99 -14.36
CA GLY A 222 5.67 14.93 -14.51
C GLY A 222 4.37 14.34 -15.08
N GLN A 223 4.22 13.01 -15.06
CA GLN A 223 2.98 12.30 -15.40
C GLN A 223 2.40 11.61 -14.17
N SER A 224 1.07 11.61 -14.09
CA SER A 224 0.29 10.99 -13.03
C SER A 224 -0.42 9.74 -13.57
N PHE A 225 -0.25 8.62 -12.88
CA PHE A 225 -0.93 7.35 -13.15
C PHE A 225 -1.83 7.02 -11.95
N PRO A 226 -3.12 7.43 -11.97
CA PRO A 226 -4.01 7.34 -10.81
C PRO A 226 -4.46 5.92 -10.48
N CYS A 227 -4.33 4.98 -11.41
CA CYS A 227 -4.59 3.57 -11.15
C CYS A 227 -3.31 2.77 -11.33
N ALA A 228 -2.58 2.59 -10.23
CA ALA A 228 -1.32 1.87 -10.20
C ALA A 228 -1.25 0.89 -9.00
N PRO A 229 -2.18 -0.09 -8.89
CA PRO A 229 -2.21 -1.00 -7.76
C PRO A 229 -0.88 -1.73 -7.58
N PHE A 230 -0.41 -1.74 -6.33
CA PHE A 230 0.93 -2.19 -5.94
C PHE A 230 0.85 -3.07 -4.70
N ASN A 231 1.66 -4.14 -4.68
CA ASN A 231 1.84 -4.98 -3.50
C ASN A 231 3.32 -5.15 -3.14
N GLY A 232 3.56 -5.28 -1.84
CA GLY A 232 4.70 -6.01 -1.28
C GLY A 232 4.18 -7.25 -0.57
N TRP A 233 4.76 -7.56 0.59
CA TRP A 233 4.22 -8.51 1.57
C TRP A 233 3.99 -7.78 2.90
N TYR A 234 3.16 -8.36 3.76
CA TYR A 234 2.86 -7.79 5.06
C TYR A 234 4.07 -7.74 5.98
N LEU A 235 4.14 -6.68 6.78
CA LEU A 235 4.75 -6.70 8.09
C LEU A 235 3.72 -7.18 9.11
N GLN A 236 4.08 -8.10 10.00
CA GLN A 236 3.15 -8.69 10.96
C GLN A 236 2.41 -7.67 11.82
N THR A 237 3.05 -6.56 12.19
CA THR A 237 2.42 -5.50 12.99
C THR A 237 1.31 -4.77 12.22
N GLU A 238 1.32 -4.77 10.89
CA GLU A 238 0.20 -4.22 10.09
C GLU A 238 -1.07 -5.03 10.33
N ILE A 239 -0.95 -6.36 10.44
CA ILE A 239 -2.09 -7.23 10.72
C ILE A 239 -2.40 -7.22 12.22
N ALA A 240 -1.45 -7.66 13.05
CA ALA A 240 -1.70 -7.89 14.47
C ALA A 240 -1.95 -6.60 15.24
N ALA A 241 -1.09 -5.58 15.05
CA ALA A 241 -1.10 -4.39 15.89
C ALA A 241 -1.93 -3.23 15.35
N ARG A 242 -2.31 -3.27 14.06
CA ARG A 242 -3.20 -2.29 13.45
C ARG A 242 -4.55 -2.93 13.13
N ASN A 243 -4.60 -3.78 12.11
CA ASN A 243 -5.87 -4.29 11.61
C ASN A 243 -6.69 -5.07 12.66
N LEU A 244 -6.05 -5.97 13.40
CA LEU A 244 -6.73 -6.81 14.38
C LEU A 244 -6.87 -6.14 15.75
N ALA A 245 -5.91 -5.32 16.17
CA ALA A 245 -5.86 -4.78 17.54
C ALA A 245 -6.43 -3.36 17.72
N ASP A 246 -6.41 -2.50 16.69
CA ASP A 246 -6.90 -1.12 16.85
C ASP A 246 -8.38 -1.13 17.25
N ARG A 247 -8.74 -0.25 18.20
CA ARG A 247 -10.09 -0.16 18.78
C ARG A 247 -11.15 0.27 17.77
N ASP A 248 -10.76 1.08 16.80
CA ASP A 248 -11.56 1.51 15.66
C ASP A 248 -11.43 0.57 14.46
N ARG A 249 -10.85 -0.63 14.66
CA ARG A 249 -10.79 -1.72 13.71
C ARG A 249 -11.46 -2.96 14.31
N TYR A 250 -10.78 -4.11 14.37
CA TYR A 250 -11.38 -5.35 14.88
C TYR A 250 -11.38 -5.48 16.41
N ASP A 251 -10.67 -4.60 17.13
CA ASP A 251 -10.55 -4.59 18.60
C ASP A 251 -10.40 -5.98 19.24
N ALA A 252 -9.49 -6.80 18.72
CA ALA A 252 -9.37 -8.21 19.12
C ALA A 252 -8.69 -8.40 20.49
N LEU A 253 -8.02 -7.39 21.04
CA LEU A 253 -7.21 -7.53 22.25
C LEU A 253 -7.98 -8.01 23.49
N PRO A 254 -9.22 -7.55 23.79
CA PRO A 254 -9.98 -8.09 24.92
C PRO A 254 -10.26 -9.59 24.78
N ALA A 255 -10.58 -10.06 23.57
CA ALA A 255 -10.85 -11.48 23.32
C ALA A 255 -9.58 -12.32 23.41
N VAL A 256 -8.45 -11.81 22.90
CA VAL A 256 -7.14 -12.46 23.05
C VAL A 256 -6.72 -12.52 24.53
N ALA A 257 -6.94 -11.45 25.30
CA ALA A 257 -6.64 -11.42 26.73
C ALA A 257 -7.49 -12.45 27.51
N ALA A 258 -8.76 -12.61 27.15
CA ALA A 258 -9.63 -13.63 27.73
C ALA A 258 -9.16 -15.05 27.38
N ALA A 259 -8.77 -15.30 26.13
CA ALA A 259 -8.21 -16.59 25.69
C ALA A 259 -6.93 -16.95 26.47
N LEU A 260 -6.12 -15.95 26.82
CA LEU A 260 -4.90 -16.09 27.61
C LEU A 260 -5.14 -16.13 29.13
N GLY A 261 -6.38 -15.99 29.61
CA GLY A 261 -6.72 -15.93 31.04
C GLY A 261 -6.11 -14.72 31.77
N LEU A 262 -5.97 -13.58 31.10
CA LEU A 262 -5.38 -12.37 31.67
C LEU A 262 -6.39 -11.57 32.52
N GLU A 263 -5.90 -10.94 33.58
CA GLU A 263 -6.66 -9.96 34.37
C GLU A 263 -6.71 -8.62 33.63
N THR A 264 -7.90 -8.18 33.21
CA THR A 264 -8.12 -6.99 32.38
C THR A 264 -8.64 -5.77 33.14
N GLY A 265 -8.92 -5.89 34.45
CA GLY A 265 -9.47 -4.84 35.30
C GLY A 265 -8.47 -3.74 35.65
N SER A 266 -7.16 -4.04 35.60
CA SER A 266 -6.11 -3.04 35.83
C SER A 266 -5.20 -2.84 34.62
N ARG A 267 -5.03 -1.59 34.18
CA ARG A 267 -4.01 -1.25 33.15
C ARG A 267 -2.58 -1.58 33.60
N ARG A 268 -2.32 -1.61 34.91
CA ARG A 268 -0.99 -1.92 35.46
C ARG A 268 -0.61 -3.41 35.31
N SER A 269 -1.56 -4.28 34.97
CA SER A 269 -1.25 -5.68 34.65
C SER A 269 -0.57 -5.85 33.28
N LEU A 270 -0.55 -4.78 32.47
CA LEU A 270 -0.05 -4.77 31.09
C LEU A 270 -0.73 -5.82 30.22
N TRP A 271 -2.01 -6.10 30.49
CA TRP A 271 -2.76 -7.12 29.74
C TRP A 271 -2.86 -6.78 28.26
N GLN A 272 -2.94 -5.50 27.89
CA GLN A 272 -2.98 -5.06 26.49
C GLN A 272 -1.66 -5.39 25.79
N ASP A 273 -0.53 -5.07 26.41
CA ASP A 273 0.81 -5.35 25.89
C ASP A 273 1.03 -6.87 25.72
N ARG A 274 0.63 -7.66 26.73
CA ARG A 274 0.72 -9.12 26.70
C ARG A 274 -0.17 -9.73 25.61
N ALA A 275 -1.43 -9.33 25.52
CA ALA A 275 -2.35 -9.81 24.48
C ALA A 275 -1.88 -9.41 23.08
N LEU A 276 -1.37 -8.18 22.94
CA LEU A 276 -0.84 -7.70 21.67
C LEU A 276 0.42 -8.48 21.23
N LEU A 277 1.31 -8.81 22.17
CA LEU A 277 2.49 -9.65 21.90
C LEU A 277 2.07 -11.02 21.35
N GLU A 278 1.19 -11.73 22.06
CA GLU A 278 0.74 -13.07 21.65
C GLU A 278 -0.06 -13.01 20.33
N LEU A 279 -0.78 -11.92 20.04
CA LEU A 279 -1.42 -11.74 18.73
C LEU A 279 -0.40 -11.58 17.60
N ASN A 280 0.73 -10.90 17.83
CA ASN A 280 1.82 -10.84 16.86
C ASN A 280 2.49 -12.20 16.66
N VAL A 281 2.67 -12.98 17.74
CA VAL A 281 3.16 -14.37 17.67
C VAL A 281 2.20 -15.23 16.86
N ALA A 282 0.89 -15.13 17.11
CA ALA A 282 -0.15 -15.84 16.36
C ALA A 282 -0.08 -15.57 14.86
N VAL A 283 0.03 -14.29 14.47
CA VAL A 283 0.10 -13.88 13.07
C VAL A 283 1.35 -14.45 12.38
N LEU A 284 2.54 -14.28 12.97
CA LEU A 284 3.78 -14.83 12.40
C LEU A 284 3.69 -16.35 12.25
N HIS A 285 3.31 -17.05 13.32
CA HIS A 285 3.16 -18.50 13.33
C HIS A 285 2.21 -18.98 12.22
N SER A 286 1.07 -18.32 12.08
CA SER A 286 0.04 -18.74 11.12
C SER A 286 0.48 -18.55 9.67
N PHE A 287 1.15 -17.43 9.37
CA PHE A 287 1.69 -17.18 8.05
C PHE A 287 2.82 -18.15 7.70
N ASP A 288 3.69 -18.46 8.67
CA ASP A 288 4.74 -19.47 8.51
C ASP A 288 4.15 -20.87 8.24
N GLN A 289 3.12 -21.28 9.00
CA GLN A 289 2.42 -22.56 8.78
C GLN A 289 1.72 -22.61 7.42
N ALA A 290 1.18 -21.49 6.96
CA ALA A 290 0.55 -21.38 5.65
C ALA A 290 1.56 -21.31 4.49
N GLY A 291 2.87 -21.22 4.77
CA GLY A 291 3.90 -21.02 3.75
C GLY A 291 3.81 -19.67 3.04
N VAL A 292 3.20 -18.66 3.69
CA VAL A 292 2.99 -17.33 3.13
C VAL A 292 4.04 -16.37 3.67
N ARG A 293 4.73 -15.68 2.77
CA ARG A 293 5.75 -14.69 3.11
C ARG A 293 5.16 -13.55 3.96
N ILE A 294 5.75 -13.34 5.12
CA ILE A 294 5.51 -12.19 6.00
C ILE A 294 6.85 -11.73 6.58
N ALA A 295 6.96 -10.44 6.94
CA ALA A 295 8.10 -9.92 7.67
C ALA A 295 7.76 -9.73 9.15
N ASP A 296 8.77 -9.88 10.02
CA ASP A 296 8.73 -9.37 11.38
C ASP A 296 9.34 -7.96 11.47
N HIS A 297 9.03 -7.25 12.55
CA HIS A 297 9.38 -5.83 12.69
C HIS A 297 10.84 -5.60 13.07
N HIS A 298 11.51 -6.56 13.67
CA HIS A 298 12.96 -6.48 13.91
C HIS A 298 13.71 -6.74 12.61
N GLY A 299 13.30 -7.77 11.85
CA GLY A 299 13.86 -8.10 10.55
C GLY A 299 13.73 -6.95 9.55
N VAL A 300 12.53 -6.39 9.37
CA VAL A 300 12.32 -5.30 8.39
C VAL A 300 13.06 -4.02 8.76
N THR A 301 13.17 -3.68 10.05
CA THR A 301 13.90 -2.48 10.48
C THR A 301 15.40 -2.65 10.35
N ALA A 302 15.94 -3.86 10.56
CA ALA A 302 17.34 -4.17 10.24
C ALA A 302 17.60 -4.11 8.72
N GLN A 303 16.68 -4.62 7.89
CA GLN A 303 16.74 -4.49 6.43
C GLN A 303 16.70 -3.02 5.99
N PHE A 304 15.91 -2.18 6.67
CA PHE A 304 15.86 -0.75 6.41
C PHE A 304 17.21 -0.07 6.66
N VAL A 305 17.91 -0.43 7.75
CA VAL A 305 19.28 0.05 8.00
C VAL A 305 20.24 -0.38 6.90
N HIS A 306 20.10 -1.61 6.40
CA HIS A 306 20.91 -2.06 5.27
C HIS A 306 20.60 -1.25 3.99
N PHE A 307 19.33 -0.94 3.74
CA PHE A 307 18.93 -0.04 2.65
C PHE A 307 19.57 1.35 2.79
N GLU A 308 19.55 1.95 3.99
CA GLU A 308 20.23 3.23 4.22
C GLU A 308 21.71 3.19 3.86
N GLU A 309 22.36 2.07 4.16
CA GLU A 309 23.77 1.89 3.86
C GLU A 309 24.04 1.72 2.35
N GLN A 310 23.13 1.06 1.62
CA GLN A 310 23.19 0.99 0.14
C GLN A 310 23.00 2.37 -0.49
N GLU A 311 22.01 3.14 -0.03
CA GLU A 311 21.75 4.49 -0.53
C GLU A 311 22.94 5.43 -0.25
N ARG A 312 23.52 5.37 0.94
CA ARG A 312 24.72 6.12 1.31
C ARG A 312 25.90 5.79 0.39
N ARG A 313 26.14 4.51 0.09
CA ARG A 313 27.21 4.07 -0.82
C ARG A 313 26.98 4.58 -2.25
N ALA A 314 25.74 4.73 -2.65
CA ALA A 314 25.36 5.33 -3.92
C ALA A 314 25.32 6.87 -3.90
N GLY A 315 25.75 7.52 -2.81
CA GLY A 315 25.77 8.98 -2.67
C GLY A 315 24.40 9.61 -2.48
N ARG A 316 23.35 8.83 -2.18
CA ARG A 316 21.98 9.29 -1.97
C ARG A 316 21.66 9.41 -0.48
N LYS A 317 20.78 10.34 -0.13
CA LYS A 317 20.26 10.51 1.23
C LYS A 317 18.95 9.74 1.38
N VAL A 318 18.78 9.05 2.49
CA VAL A 318 17.50 8.42 2.81
C VAL A 318 16.58 9.42 3.48
N ARG A 319 15.41 9.60 2.87
CA ARG A 319 14.28 10.37 3.44
C ARG A 319 13.27 9.43 4.09
N GLY A 320 12.54 9.95 5.08
CA GLY A 320 11.67 9.12 5.89
C GLY A 320 10.80 9.93 6.85
N ARG A 321 9.55 9.51 7.00
CA ARG A 321 8.71 9.98 8.10
C ARG A 321 8.89 9.04 9.27
N TRP A 322 9.71 9.44 10.25
CA TRP A 322 10.11 8.56 11.36
C TRP A 322 8.94 7.83 12.05
N SER A 323 7.82 8.53 12.28
CA SER A 323 6.62 7.96 12.89
C SER A 323 5.93 6.85 12.09
N TRP A 324 6.26 6.71 10.80
CA TRP A 324 5.81 5.61 9.94
C TRP A 324 6.87 4.50 9.79
N LEU A 325 8.13 4.80 10.07
CA LEU A 325 9.24 3.85 9.92
C LEU A 325 9.49 3.00 11.17
N ILE A 326 9.09 3.50 12.34
CA ILE A 326 9.08 2.69 13.56
C ILE A 326 7.84 1.79 13.63
N PRO A 327 7.96 0.57 14.15
CA PRO A 327 6.80 -0.29 14.32
C PRO A 327 5.88 0.20 15.46
N PRO A 328 4.57 -0.08 15.40
CA PRO A 328 3.62 0.27 16.46
C PRO A 328 3.77 -0.58 17.73
N MET A 329 4.63 -1.61 17.71
CA MET A 329 5.01 -2.43 18.86
C MET A 329 6.52 -2.39 19.03
N SER A 330 6.97 -2.27 20.29
CA SER A 330 8.39 -2.36 20.65
C SER A 330 9.33 -1.47 19.83
N PRO A 331 8.97 -0.22 19.48
CA PRO A 331 9.80 0.58 18.58
C PRO A 331 11.21 0.81 19.14
N ALA A 332 11.33 1.02 20.46
CA ALA A 332 12.60 1.24 21.16
C ALA A 332 13.59 0.07 21.10
N THR A 333 13.15 -1.13 20.71
CA THR A 333 14.02 -2.30 20.55
C THR A 333 14.47 -2.49 19.09
N THR A 334 14.15 -1.55 18.20
CA THR A 334 14.54 -1.58 16.79
C THR A 334 15.64 -0.55 16.48
N PRO A 335 16.51 -0.81 15.50
CA PRO A 335 17.61 0.09 15.17
C PRO A 335 17.17 1.41 14.53
N VAL A 336 15.87 1.55 14.17
CA VAL A 336 15.30 2.76 13.58
C VAL A 336 14.91 3.79 14.64
N TRP A 337 14.68 3.37 15.90
CA TRP A 337 14.23 4.26 16.98
C TRP A 337 15.12 5.48 17.20
N HIS A 338 16.44 5.28 17.21
CA HIS A 338 17.41 6.34 17.48
C HIS A 338 17.79 7.18 16.25
N ARG A 339 17.14 6.97 15.10
CA ARG A 339 17.45 7.66 13.84
C ARG A 339 16.56 8.88 13.66
N ALA A 340 17.06 9.86 12.91
CA ALA A 340 16.32 11.04 12.49
C ALA A 340 16.34 11.14 10.97
N TYR A 341 15.22 11.57 10.39
CA TYR A 341 15.05 11.64 8.94
C TYR A 341 14.41 12.97 8.55
N ASP A 342 14.79 13.47 7.38
CA ASP A 342 14.01 14.47 6.64
C ASP A 342 12.84 13.75 5.96
N ASP A 343 11.62 14.23 6.18
CA ASP A 343 10.39 13.61 5.66
C ASP A 343 9.89 14.24 4.35
N ALA A 344 10.65 15.19 3.78
CA ALA A 344 10.29 15.82 2.53
C ALA A 344 10.21 14.79 1.38
N GLU A 345 9.10 14.77 0.66
CA GLU A 345 8.85 13.81 -0.41
C GLU A 345 9.54 14.23 -1.73
N GLU A 346 10.07 13.26 -2.47
CA GLU A 346 10.76 13.46 -3.76
C GLU A 346 10.06 12.66 -4.86
N ARG A 347 9.99 13.21 -6.09
CA ARG A 347 9.45 12.50 -7.27
C ARG A 347 10.58 11.78 -8.02
N PRO A 348 10.36 10.61 -8.64
CA PRO A 348 9.11 9.82 -8.65
C PRO A 348 8.61 9.41 -7.26
N ASN A 349 7.29 9.35 -7.06
CA ASN A 349 6.69 8.97 -5.77
C ASN A 349 5.28 8.37 -5.96
N PHE A 350 4.75 7.81 -4.88
CA PHE A 350 3.33 7.52 -4.74
C PHE A 350 2.65 8.61 -3.91
N THR A 351 1.59 9.20 -4.44
CA THR A 351 0.80 10.22 -3.73
C THR A 351 -0.59 9.68 -3.39
N VAL A 352 -1.11 10.03 -2.22
CA VAL A 352 -2.43 9.57 -1.76
C VAL A 352 -3.52 10.25 -2.58
N GLN A 353 -4.49 9.47 -3.04
CA GLN A 353 -5.67 10.00 -3.72
C GLN A 353 -6.87 10.11 -2.77
N ALA A 354 -7.72 11.12 -2.98
CA ALA A 354 -9.04 11.10 -2.38
C ALA A 354 -9.84 9.91 -2.96
N PRO A 355 -10.66 9.20 -2.15
CA PRO A 355 -11.46 8.11 -2.69
C PRO A 355 -12.35 8.64 -3.82
N ALA A 356 -12.35 7.98 -4.97
CA ALA A 356 -13.11 8.39 -6.17
C ALA A 356 -14.62 8.58 -5.90
N TRP A 357 -15.13 7.86 -4.89
CA TRP A 357 -16.53 7.90 -4.48
C TRP A 357 -16.87 8.93 -3.39
N ARG A 358 -15.86 9.61 -2.84
CA ARG A 358 -16.08 10.64 -1.82
C ARG A 358 -16.47 11.92 -2.54
N GLU A 359 -17.70 12.40 -2.33
CA GLU A 359 -18.14 13.68 -2.85
C GLU A 359 -17.15 14.79 -2.43
N THR A 360 -16.58 15.50 -3.40
CA THR A 360 -15.92 16.77 -3.13
C THR A 360 -16.99 17.76 -2.71
N ARG A 361 -17.20 17.93 -1.40
CA ARG A 361 -17.90 19.11 -0.90
C ARG A 361 -17.09 20.33 -1.33
N PRO A 362 -17.63 21.25 -2.14
CA PRO A 362 -16.93 22.49 -2.42
C PRO A 362 -16.69 23.23 -1.10
N GLY A 363 -15.43 23.39 -0.70
CA GLY A 363 -15.07 24.26 0.43
C GLY A 363 -14.45 23.62 1.69
N VAL A 364 -14.13 22.32 1.72
CA VAL A 364 -13.37 21.75 2.86
C VAL A 364 -11.97 21.35 2.42
N CYS A 365 -10.97 22.08 2.93
CA CYS A 365 -9.55 21.80 2.71
C CYS A 365 -9.20 20.40 3.27
N PRO A 366 -8.59 19.50 2.47
CA PRO A 366 -8.34 18.11 2.87
C PRO A 366 -7.27 17.92 3.95
N PHE A 367 -6.67 19.00 4.48
CA PHE A 367 -5.61 18.96 5.50
C PHE A 367 -6.12 19.08 6.94
N HIS A 368 -7.43 19.13 7.17
CA HIS A 368 -8.01 19.14 8.51
C HIS A 368 -9.14 18.12 8.62
N SER A 369 -8.79 16.87 8.90
CA SER A 369 -9.63 15.88 9.60
C SER A 369 -8.72 14.81 10.20
#